data_AF-A0A540KX93-F1
#
_entry.id   AF-A0A540KX93-F1
#
_cell.length_a   1.000
_cell.length_b   1.000
_cell.length_c   1.000
_cell.angle_alpha   90.00
_cell.angle_beta   90.00
_cell.angle_gamma   90.00
#
_symmetry.space_group_name_H-M   'P 1'
#
loop_
_entity.id
_entity.type
_entity.pdbx_description
1 polymer ?
#
loop_
_entity_poly.entity_id
_entity_poly.type
_entity_poly.pdbx_seq_one_letter_code
_entity_poly.pdbx_strand_id
1 'polypeptide(L)'
;MRQCPRLEMPRFSPKEKELLRGSIDFIGLNHYTTLYAKDCFHSPCPSGGDHAIRGYVNTTGHWDDAAIGELDTPHRHHRMNYKTGIGSSFTKATLLF
;
A
#
# COMPACT_ATOMS: atom_id res chain seq x y z
N MET A 1 -14.66 5.17 -1.89
CA MET A 1 -14.18 6.54 -1.58
C MET A 1 -15.28 7.59 -1.41
N ARG A 2 -16.46 7.50 -2.03
CA ARG A 2 -17.54 8.51 -1.86
C ARG A 2 -18.33 8.40 -0.54
N GLN A 3 -18.17 7.29 0.18
CA GLN A 3 -18.90 6.98 1.42
C GLN A 3 -18.04 7.16 2.68
N CYS A 4 -16.82 7.72 2.58
CA CYS A 4 -16.07 8.15 3.77
C CYS A 4 -16.71 9.45 4.28
N PRO A 5 -17.40 9.44 5.44
CA PRO A 5 -18.26 10.55 5.85
C PRO A 5 -17.51 11.86 6.16
N ARG A 6 -16.18 11.79 6.29
CA ARG A 6 -15.33 12.88 6.77
C ARG A 6 -14.51 13.59 5.70
N LEU A 7 -14.65 13.19 4.43
CA LEU A 7 -13.93 13.79 3.30
C LEU A 7 -14.94 14.14 2.20
N GLU A 8 -15.33 15.41 2.13
CA GLU A 8 -16.05 15.92 0.96
C GLU A 8 -15.09 15.97 -0.23
N MET A 9 -15.09 14.90 -1.02
CA MET A 9 -14.31 14.84 -2.23
C MET A 9 -14.90 15.79 -3.29
N PRO A 10 -14.05 16.56 -4.00
CA PRO A 10 -14.51 17.44 -5.07
C PRO A 10 -15.33 16.65 -6.10
N ARG A 11 -16.36 17.33 -6.62
CA ARG A 11 -17.22 16.80 -7.68
C ARG A 11 -16.78 17.42 -9.00
N PHE A 12 -16.40 16.58 -9.94
CA PHE A 12 -16.12 17.00 -11.30
C PHE A 12 -17.42 17.42 -12.01
N SER A 13 -17.36 18.55 -12.69
CA SER A 13 -18.37 19.00 -13.65
C SER A 13 -18.47 18.02 -14.84
N PRO A 14 -19.56 18.06 -15.61
CA PRO A 14 -19.68 17.22 -16.81
C PRO A 14 -18.53 17.43 -17.81
N LYS A 15 -18.05 18.67 -17.96
CA LYS A 15 -16.97 18.99 -18.91
C LYS A 15 -15.62 18.41 -18.46
N GLU A 16 -15.30 18.52 -17.19
CA GLU A 16 -14.07 17.93 -16.63
C GLU A 16 -14.08 16.41 -16.76
N LYS A 17 -15.24 15.76 -16.55
CA LYS A 17 -15.37 14.32 -16.75
C LYS A 17 -15.11 13.90 -18.19
N GLU A 18 -15.59 14.68 -19.16
CA GLU A 18 -15.34 14.43 -20.58
C GLU A 18 -13.84 14.54 -20.91
N LEU A 19 -13.16 15.56 -20.38
CA LEU A 19 -11.72 15.77 -20.58
C LEU A 19 -10.87 14.64 -19.95
N LEU A 20 -11.24 14.16 -18.77
CA LEU A 20 -10.51 13.11 -18.06
C LEU A 20 -10.79 11.70 -18.63
N ARG A 21 -11.92 11.50 -19.30
CA ARG A 21 -12.30 10.19 -19.81
C ARG A 21 -11.48 9.85 -21.04
N GLY A 22 -10.60 8.85 -20.92
CA GLY A 22 -9.76 8.38 -22.03
C GLY A 22 -8.51 9.23 -22.27
N SER A 23 -8.13 10.08 -21.32
CA SER A 23 -6.93 10.93 -21.43
C SER A 23 -5.63 10.21 -21.04
N ILE A 24 -5.56 8.88 -21.18
CA ILE A 24 -4.42 8.06 -20.73
C ILE A 24 -4.04 7.11 -21.86
N ASP A 25 -2.82 7.24 -22.36
CA ASP A 25 -2.24 6.37 -23.39
C ASP A 25 -1.54 5.14 -22.79
N PHE A 26 -0.92 5.29 -21.61
CA PHE A 26 -0.28 4.21 -20.85
C PHE A 26 -0.29 4.49 -19.35
N ILE A 27 -0.10 3.45 -18.53
CA ILE A 27 -0.04 3.55 -17.07
C ILE A 27 1.30 2.98 -16.61
N GLY A 28 2.15 3.82 -16.04
CA GLY A 28 3.32 3.39 -15.29
C GLY A 28 2.95 3.08 -13.84
N LEU A 29 3.27 1.87 -13.37
CA LEU A 29 3.04 1.47 -11.97
C LEU A 29 4.36 1.41 -11.23
N ASN A 30 4.49 2.22 -10.18
CA ASN A 30 5.59 2.10 -9.22
C ASN A 30 5.21 1.05 -8.17
N HIS A 31 5.86 -0.11 -8.20
CA HIS A 31 5.65 -1.18 -7.21
C HIS A 31 6.93 -1.39 -6.40
N TYR A 32 6.78 -1.38 -5.08
CA TYR A 32 7.90 -1.52 -4.13
C TYR A 32 7.67 -2.64 -3.12
N THR A 33 6.42 -2.83 -2.70
CA THR A 33 6.07 -3.79 -1.65
C THR A 33 4.58 -4.12 -1.73
N THR A 34 4.21 -5.19 -1.04
CA THR A 34 2.82 -5.63 -0.86
C THR A 34 2.62 -5.87 0.64
N LEU A 35 1.45 -5.54 1.17
CA LEU A 35 1.07 -5.73 2.57
C LEU A 35 -0.26 -6.47 2.64
N TYR A 36 -0.45 -7.28 3.67
CA TYR A 36 -1.76 -7.81 4.04
C TYR A 36 -2.59 -6.70 4.65
N ALA A 37 -3.90 -6.70 4.38
CA ALA A 37 -4.86 -5.76 4.95
C ALA A 37 -5.92 -6.54 5.73
N LYS A 38 -6.16 -6.13 6.97
CA LYS A 38 -7.24 -6.64 7.82
C LYS A 38 -8.26 -5.53 8.05
N ASP A 39 -9.54 -5.85 7.84
CA ASP A 39 -10.65 -4.95 8.13
C ASP A 39 -10.69 -4.62 9.63
N CYS A 40 -10.78 -3.34 9.98
CA CYS A 40 -10.98 -2.86 11.34
C CYS A 40 -12.29 -2.08 11.51
N PHE A 41 -13.19 -2.14 10.52
CA PHE A 41 -14.49 -1.51 10.62
C PHE A 41 -15.49 -2.40 11.37
N HIS A 42 -15.50 -3.71 11.07
CA HIS A 42 -16.37 -4.68 11.75
C HIS A 42 -15.61 -5.75 12.55
N SER A 43 -14.28 -5.76 12.49
CA SER A 43 -13.45 -6.77 13.17
C SER A 43 -12.55 -6.16 14.25
N PRO A 44 -12.24 -6.90 15.33
CA PRO A 44 -11.32 -6.43 16.36
C PRO A 44 -9.92 -6.24 15.78
N CYS A 45 -9.35 -5.06 16.00
CA CYS A 45 -7.98 -4.74 15.60
C CYS A 45 -7.08 -4.44 16.80
N PRO A 46 -5.78 -4.76 16.69
CA PRO A 46 -4.79 -4.25 17.62
C PRO A 46 -4.89 -2.72 17.73
N SER A 47 -4.61 -2.18 18.92
CA SER A 47 -4.89 -0.79 19.27
C SER A 47 -4.45 0.21 18.19
N GLY A 48 -5.41 0.99 17.66
CA GLY A 48 -5.19 2.12 16.76
C GLY A 48 -5.57 1.89 15.29
N GLY A 49 -5.86 0.66 14.87
CA GLY A 49 -6.32 0.36 13.50
C GLY A 49 -7.80 0.70 13.24
N ASP A 50 -8.58 0.86 14.30
CA ASP A 50 -10.03 1.14 14.35
C ASP A 50 -10.35 2.65 14.36
N HIS A 51 -9.39 3.51 14.03
CA HIS A 51 -9.58 4.96 13.98
C HIS A 51 -9.48 5.48 12.55
N ALA A 52 -10.27 6.53 12.25
CA ALA A 52 -10.36 7.13 10.91
C ALA A 52 -9.01 7.61 10.34
N ILE A 53 -8.06 8.01 11.19
CA ILE A 53 -6.71 8.42 10.78
C ILE A 53 -5.95 7.27 10.12
N ARG A 54 -6.20 6.03 10.54
CA ARG A 54 -5.63 4.81 9.94
C ARG A 54 -6.56 4.17 8.90
N GLY A 55 -7.69 4.78 8.61
CA GLY A 55 -8.61 4.31 7.57
C GLY A 55 -9.39 3.03 7.91
N TYR A 56 -9.50 2.66 9.19
CA TYR A 56 -10.17 1.42 9.62
C TYR A 56 -9.55 0.16 9.00
N VAL A 57 -8.23 0.14 8.81
CA VAL A 57 -7.49 -1.00 8.28
C VAL A 57 -6.20 -1.20 9.07
N ASN A 58 -5.86 -2.45 9.34
CA ASN A 58 -4.55 -2.83 9.86
C ASN A 58 -3.73 -3.48 8.75
N THR A 59 -2.48 -3.04 8.56
CA THR A 59 -1.58 -3.57 7.53
C THR A 59 -0.36 -4.24 8.14
N THR A 60 0.06 -5.38 7.56
CA THR A 60 1.20 -6.16 8.05
C THR A 60 1.92 -6.86 6.89
N GLY A 61 3.23 -7.04 7.02
CA GLY A 61 4.05 -7.84 6.11
C GLY A 61 4.01 -9.35 6.40
N HIS A 62 3.28 -9.76 7.44
CA HIS A 62 3.24 -11.14 7.91
C HIS A 62 1.80 -11.56 8.20
N TRP A 63 1.47 -12.80 7.86
CA TRP A 63 0.20 -13.44 8.17
C TRP A 63 0.49 -14.80 8.78
N ASP A 64 0.00 -15.06 10.00
CA ASP A 64 0.26 -16.29 10.77
C ASP A 64 1.73 -16.73 10.72
N ASP A 65 2.64 -15.82 11.08
CA ASP A 65 4.10 -15.97 11.07
C ASP A 65 4.76 -16.22 9.69
N ALA A 66 3.98 -16.27 8.61
CA ALA A 66 4.47 -16.32 7.23
C ALA A 66 4.64 -14.90 6.67
N ALA A 67 5.84 -14.59 6.17
CA ALA A 67 6.11 -13.33 5.48
C ALA A 67 5.42 -13.28 4.10
N ILE A 68 5.17 -12.07 3.61
CA ILE A 68 4.77 -11.85 2.22
C ILE A 68 5.99 -12.08 1.33
N GLY A 69 5.92 -13.15 0.53
CA GLY A 69 7.01 -13.57 -0.35
C GLY A 69 8.07 -14.40 0.36
N GLU A 70 9.07 -14.84 -0.40
CA GLU A 70 10.21 -15.59 0.12
C GLU A 70 11.18 -14.64 0.83
N LEU A 71 11.62 -15.02 2.04
CA LEU A 71 12.64 -14.27 2.76
C LEU A 71 13.99 -14.54 2.10
N ASP A 72 14.59 -13.51 1.51
CA ASP A 72 15.92 -13.62 0.95
C ASP A 72 16.91 -13.96 2.07
N THR A 73 17.50 -15.16 2.03
CA THR A 73 18.43 -15.61 3.08
C THR A 73 19.68 -14.74 3.02
N PRO A 74 20.13 -14.14 4.14
CA PRO A 74 21.21 -13.18 4.09
C PRO A 74 22.53 -13.88 3.74
N HIS A 75 23.03 -13.64 2.53
CA HIS A 75 24.44 -13.88 2.23
C HIS A 75 25.28 -12.95 3.12
N ARG A 76 25.99 -13.58 4.06
CA ARG A 76 26.84 -12.97 5.09
C ARG A 76 27.76 -11.90 4.48
N HIS A 77 27.56 -10.61 4.80
CA HIS A 77 28.64 -9.65 5.08
C HIS A 77 28.13 -8.36 5.78
N HIS A 78 28.75 -8.09 6.93
CA HIS A 78 28.83 -6.84 7.71
C HIS A 78 27.59 -5.92 7.91
N ARG A 79 26.90 -6.21 9.02
CA ARG A 79 26.28 -5.30 10.01
C ARG A 79 26.18 -3.80 9.63
N MET A 80 24.99 -3.40 9.17
CA MET A 80 24.42 -2.07 9.44
C MET A 80 23.07 -2.27 10.15
N ASN A 81 22.94 -1.72 11.36
CA ASN A 81 21.70 -1.81 12.14
C ASN A 81 20.71 -0.74 11.67
N TYR A 82 19.76 -1.13 10.83
CA TYR A 82 18.46 -0.46 10.73
C TYR A 82 17.39 -1.46 11.21
N LYS A 83 17.06 -1.38 12.50
CA LYS A 83 15.92 -2.11 13.05
C LYS A 83 14.62 -1.41 12.66
N THR A 84 14.14 -1.72 11.47
CA THR A 84 12.72 -1.75 11.10
C THR A 84 12.64 -2.74 9.96
N GLY A 85 12.28 -3.99 10.28
CA GLY A 85 12.18 -5.08 9.33
C GLY A 85 11.13 -4.78 8.27
N ILE A 86 11.59 -4.24 7.15
CA ILE A 86 10.85 -4.15 5.91
C ILE A 86 11.77 -4.80 4.88
N GLY A 87 11.60 -6.11 4.70
CA GLY A 87 12.21 -6.83 3.59
C GLY A 87 11.55 -6.36 2.29
N SER A 88 11.96 -5.20 1.78
CA SER A 88 11.69 -4.81 0.41
C SER A 88 12.89 -5.26 -0.42
N SER A 89 12.76 -6.42 -1.07
CA SER A 89 13.64 -6.77 -2.19
C SER A 89 13.53 -5.66 -3.23
N PHE A 90 14.63 -4.95 -3.46
CA PHE A 90 14.71 -3.88 -4.46
C PHE A 90 14.60 -4.51 -5.85
N THR A 91 13.38 -4.70 -6.35
CA THR A 91 13.22 -4.98 -7.78
C THR A 91 13.35 -3.67 -8.52
N LYS A 92 14.53 -3.44 -9.09
CA LYS A 92 14.84 -2.31 -9.96
C LYS A 92 13.94 -2.39 -11.19
N ALA A 93 12.80 -1.71 -11.19
CA ALA A 93 12.02 -1.49 -12.41
C ALA A 93 12.81 -0.51 -13.31
N THR A 94 13.75 -1.04 -14.08
CA THR A 94 14.33 -0.31 -15.22
C THR A 94 13.35 -0.47 -16.38
N LEU A 95 12.54 0.55 -16.63
CA LEU A 95 11.88 0.70 -17.93
C LEU A 95 12.93 1.28 -18.88
N LEU A 96 13.46 0.42 -19.76
CA LEU A 96 14.07 0.88 -21.02
C LEU A 96 12.92 1.32 -21.93
N PHE A 97 12.95 2.58 -22.36
CA PHE A 97 12.22 3.03 -23.54
C PHE A 97 12.99 2.62 -24.79
#